data_AF-A0A0R1JMH1-F1
#
_entry.id   AF-A0A0R1JMH1-F1
#
_cell.length_a   1.000
_cell.length_b   1.000
_cell.length_c   1.000
_cell.angle_alpha   90.00
_cell.angle_beta   90.00
_cell.angle_gamma   90.00
#
_symmetry.space_group_name_H-M   'P 1'
#
loop_
_entity.id
_entity.type
_entity.pdbx_description
1 polymer ?
#
loop_
_entity_poly.entity_id
_entity_poly.type
_entity_poly.pdbx_seq_one_letter_code
_entity_poly.pdbx_strand_id
1 'polypeptide(L)'
;MNEKESHERQVAFLQAHEAQITRFIQTKEASTVAKVEYNWRTVAAQSSMVYEYPYLAVDVTCYNNKHKQIDCYRMSIHPDNVDHPTAILNIDGIDVD
;
A
#
# COMPACT_ATOMS: atom_id res chain seq x y z
N MET A 1 4.89 -8.50 21.70
CA MET A 1 4.25 -7.60 20.71
C MET A 1 2.80 -8.00 20.64
N ASN A 2 1.88 -7.07 20.92
CA ASN A 2 0.46 -7.32 20.70
C ASN A 2 0.07 -6.89 19.27
N GLU A 3 -1.08 -7.35 18.79
CA GLU A 3 -1.55 -7.08 17.42
C GLU A 3 -1.68 -5.58 17.11
N LYS A 4 -2.06 -4.78 18.12
CA LYS A 4 -2.21 -3.33 17.99
C LYS A 4 -0.88 -2.61 17.77
N GLU A 5 0.14 -2.96 18.55
CA GLU A 5 1.51 -2.44 18.40
C GLU A 5 2.12 -2.82 17.05
N SER A 6 1.81 -4.02 16.54
CA SER A 6 2.24 -4.46 15.21
C SER A 6 1.58 -3.62 14.11
N HIS A 7 0.26 -3.42 14.19
CA HIS A 7 -0.49 -2.60 13.24
C HIS A 7 0.00 -1.14 13.22
N GLU A 8 0.17 -0.49 14.38
CA GLU A 8 0.65 0.89 14.46
C GLU A 8 2.04 1.05 13.83
N ARG A 9 2.93 0.07 14.01
CA ARG A 9 4.26 0.06 13.39
C ARG A 9 4.18 -0.08 11.88
N GLN A 10 3.35 -1.00 11.37
CA GLN A 10 3.14 -1.20 9.94
C GLN A 10 2.58 0.06 9.29
N VAL A 11 1.58 0.69 9.92
CA VAL A 11 1.01 1.97 9.47
C VAL A 11 2.08 3.05 9.42
N ALA A 12 2.85 3.23 10.50
CA ALA A 12 3.90 4.25 10.55
C ALA A 12 4.97 4.04 9.46
N PHE A 13 5.35 2.78 9.22
CA PHE A 13 6.26 2.43 8.14
C PHE A 13 5.71 2.81 6.76
N LEU A 14 4.45 2.49 6.46
CA LEU A 14 3.84 2.83 5.18
C LEU A 14 3.65 4.35 5.00
N GLN A 15 3.28 5.07 6.07
CA GLN A 15 3.19 6.53 6.07
C GLN A 15 4.55 7.19 5.78
N ALA A 16 5.64 6.65 6.35
CA ALA A 16 6.99 7.14 6.06
C ALA A 16 7.39 6.96 4.59
N HIS A 17 6.78 6.00 3.89
CA HIS A 17 7.03 5.70 2.47
C HIS A 17 5.88 6.13 1.55
N GLU A 18 4.92 6.92 2.04
CA GLU A 18 3.71 7.32 1.30
C GLU A 18 4.06 7.94 -0.07
N ALA A 19 5.09 8.79 -0.11
CA ALA A 19 5.55 9.43 -1.34
C ALA A 19 6.08 8.43 -2.38
N GLN A 20 6.80 7.39 -1.94
CA GLN A 20 7.31 6.33 -2.82
C GLN A 20 6.16 5.52 -3.41
N ILE A 21 5.18 5.14 -2.57
CA ILE A 21 4.02 4.35 -2.98
C ILE A 21 3.12 5.17 -3.91
N THR A 22 2.88 6.44 -3.60
CA THR A 22 2.09 7.36 -4.44
C THR A 22 2.73 7.51 -5.83
N ARG A 23 4.05 7.68 -5.87
CA ARG A 23 4.79 7.82 -7.14
C ARG A 23 4.70 6.54 -7.98
N PHE A 24 4.73 5.37 -7.35
CA PHE A 24 4.51 4.10 -8.05
C PHE A 24 3.13 4.05 -8.71
N ILE A 25 2.06 4.36 -7.96
CA ILE A 25 0.67 4.38 -8.46
C ILE A 25 0.55 5.33 -9.66
N GLN A 26 1.05 6.57 -9.52
CA GLN A 26 1.00 7.57 -10.58
C GLN A 26 1.77 7.17 -11.84
N THR A 27 2.87 6.41 -11.68
CA THR A 27 3.68 5.92 -12.80
C THR A 27 2.96 4.81 -13.56
N LYS A 28 2.28 3.89 -12.87
CA LYS A 28 1.56 2.77 -13.47
C LYS A 28 0.28 3.22 -14.18
N GLU A 29 -0.46 4.16 -13.60
CA GLU A 29 -1.75 4.65 -14.13
C GLU A 29 -1.62 5.81 -15.15
N ALA A 30 -0.46 5.91 -15.79
CA ALA A 30 -0.16 6.81 -16.92
C ALA A 30 -0.67 8.27 -16.76
N SER A 31 -0.49 8.88 -15.58
CA SER A 31 -0.83 10.28 -15.26
C SER A 31 -2.31 10.59 -15.04
N THR A 32 -3.20 9.60 -14.98
CA THR A 32 -4.63 9.81 -14.72
C THR A 32 -4.89 10.15 -13.25
N VAL A 33 -4.02 9.67 -12.35
CA VAL A 33 -4.10 9.86 -10.90
C VAL A 33 -3.39 11.16 -10.50
N ALA A 34 -4.15 12.12 -9.98
CA ALA A 34 -3.62 13.37 -9.43
C ALA A 34 -3.46 13.33 -7.91
N LYS A 35 -4.31 12.55 -7.21
CA LYS A 35 -4.28 12.40 -5.75
C LYS A 35 -4.54 10.95 -5.37
N VAL A 36 -3.86 10.48 -4.34
CA VAL A 36 -4.08 9.19 -3.67
C VAL A 36 -4.45 9.47 -2.21
N GLU A 37 -5.46 8.79 -1.71
CA GLU A 37 -5.86 8.76 -0.30
C GLU A 37 -5.66 7.33 0.22
N TYR A 38 -5.09 7.19 1.41
CA TYR A 38 -4.78 5.90 2.00
C TYR A 38 -5.74 5.60 3.14
N ASN A 39 -6.35 4.42 3.14
CA ASN A 39 -7.11 3.94 4.28
C ASN A 39 -6.19 3.21 5.26
N TRP A 40 -5.51 3.96 6.12
CA TRP A 40 -4.53 3.39 7.07
C TRP A 40 -5.12 2.34 8.01
N ARG A 41 -6.43 2.34 8.23
CA ARG A 41 -7.10 1.34 9.08
C ARG A 41 -7.13 -0.05 8.46
N THR A 42 -6.95 -0.18 7.15
CA THR A 42 -6.96 -1.47 6.45
C THR A 42 -5.56 -2.08 6.37
N VAL A 43 -4.54 -1.42 6.92
CA VAL A 43 -3.17 -1.94 6.89
C VAL A 43 -3.12 -3.27 7.62
N ALA A 44 -2.70 -4.31 6.91
CA ALA A 44 -2.57 -5.65 7.47
C ALA A 44 -1.46 -6.42 6.78
N ALA A 45 -0.73 -7.22 7.56
CA ALA A 45 0.12 -8.27 7.01
C ALA A 45 -0.74 -9.38 6.41
N GLN A 46 -0.42 -9.80 5.20
CA GLN A 46 -1.10 -10.88 4.49
C GLN A 46 -0.10 -11.86 3.89
N SER A 47 -0.59 -13.08 3.64
CA SER A 47 0.12 -14.12 2.91
C SER A 47 -0.79 -14.63 1.80
N SER A 48 -0.23 -14.94 0.64
CA SER A 48 -0.95 -15.44 -0.53
C SER A 48 -0.20 -16.63 -1.12
N MET A 49 -0.87 -17.48 -1.89
CA MET A 49 -0.20 -18.53 -2.67
C MET A 49 0.60 -17.97 -3.86
N VAL A 50 0.33 -16.72 -4.25
CA VAL A 50 1.02 -16.04 -5.36
C VAL A 50 2.40 -15.52 -4.94
N TYR A 51 2.54 -15.14 -3.67
CA TYR A 51 3.77 -14.53 -3.15
C TYR A 51 4.48 -15.49 -2.20
N GLU A 52 5.78 -15.69 -2.41
CA GLU A 52 6.62 -16.54 -1.55
C GLU A 52 6.74 -15.99 -0.11
N TYR A 53 6.67 -14.67 0.03
CA TYR A 53 6.84 -13.98 1.31
C TYR A 53 5.60 -13.15 1.69
N PRO A 54 5.35 -12.95 3.00
CA PRO A 54 4.30 -12.06 3.47
C PRO A 54 4.48 -10.62 2.98
N TYR A 55 3.38 -9.89 2.87
CA TYR A 55 3.35 -8.50 2.41
C TYR A 55 2.39 -7.66 3.27
N LEU A 56 2.52 -6.34 3.19
CA LEU A 56 1.58 -5.40 3.77
C LEU A 56 0.55 -4.98 2.71
N ALA A 57 -0.73 -5.17 3.02
CA ALA A 57 -1.83 -4.72 2.19
C ALA A 57 -2.37 -3.38 2.70
N VAL A 58 -2.72 -2.45 1.80
CA VAL A 58 -3.44 -1.21 2.14
C VAL A 58 -4.42 -0.84 1.03
N ASP A 59 -5.63 -0.45 1.41
CA ASP A 59 -6.63 0.02 0.46
C ASP A 59 -6.37 1.52 0.19
N VAL A 60 -6.35 1.89 -1.09
CA VAL A 60 -6.17 3.29 -1.50
C VAL A 60 -7.38 3.79 -2.25
N THR A 61 -7.54 5.10 -2.34
CA THR A 61 -8.53 5.79 -3.18
C THR A 61 -7.84 6.84 -4.06
N CYS A 62 -7.99 6.75 -5.38
CA CYS A 62 -7.34 7.58 -6.37
C CYS A 62 -8.34 8.52 -7.05
N TYR A 63 -7.90 9.75 -7.28
CA TYR A 63 -8.68 10.82 -7.88
C TYR A 63 -7.92 11.43 -9.04
N ASN A 64 -8.64 11.82 -10.09
CA ASN A 64 -8.07 12.62 -11.18
C ASN A 64 -7.98 14.11 -10.81
N ASN A 65 -7.43 14.90 -11.73
CA ASN A 65 -7.27 16.36 -11.57
C ASN A 65 -8.60 17.15 -11.46
N LYS A 66 -9.75 16.52 -11.71
CA LYS A 66 -11.09 17.10 -11.50
C LYS A 66 -11.71 16.66 -10.17
N HIS A 67 -10.92 16.07 -9.27
CA HIS A 67 -11.38 15.48 -8.01
C HIS A 67 -12.43 14.37 -8.18
N LYS A 68 -12.52 13.78 -9.37
CA LYS A 68 -13.39 12.63 -9.61
C LYS A 68 -12.62 11.36 -9.27
N GLN A 69 -13.22 10.51 -8.43
CA GLN A 69 -12.72 9.15 -8.19
C GLN A 69 -12.73 8.36 -9.50
N ILE A 70 -11.63 7.66 -9.79
CA ILE A 70 -11.43 6.99 -11.08
C ILE A 70 -11.36 5.47 -10.95
N ASP A 71 -10.45 4.94 -10.12
CA ASP A 71 -10.44 3.55 -9.65
C ASP A 71 -9.33 3.36 -8.63
N CYS A 72 -9.46 2.42 -7.70
CA CYS A 72 -8.53 2.31 -6.58
C CYS A 72 -8.43 0.90 -6.03
N TYR A 73 -7.21 0.42 -5.90
CA TYR A 73 -6.87 -0.97 -5.67
C TYR A 73 -6.47 -1.22 -4.21
N ARG A 74 -6.46 -2.50 -3.81
CA ARG A 74 -5.62 -2.94 -2.71
C ARG A 74 -4.17 -3.01 -3.20
N MET A 75 -3.29 -2.29 -2.52
CA MET A 75 -1.85 -2.28 -2.80
C MET A 75 -1.16 -3.37 -2.00
N SER A 76 -0.28 -4.15 -2.65
CA SER A 76 0.58 -5.14 -2.00
C SER A 76 2.01 -4.60 -1.92
N ILE A 77 2.48 -4.34 -0.70
CA ILE A 77 3.78 -3.73 -0.44
C ILE A 77 4.65 -4.78 0.24
N HIS A 78 5.80 -5.10 -0.34
CA HIS A 78 6.70 -6.13 0.15
C HIS A 78 7.84 -5.50 0.94
N PRO A 79 7.76 -5.43 2.28
CA PRO A 79 8.88 -5.01 3.10
C PRO A 79 9.93 -6.12 3.24
N ASP A 80 11.08 -5.76 3.80
CA ASP A 80 12.09 -6.69 4.30
C ASP A 80 11.55 -7.60 5.42
N ASN A 81 10.63 -7.09 6.24
CA ASN A 81 9.95 -7.84 7.28
C ASN A 81 8.59 -7.21 7.61
N VAL A 82 7.50 -7.98 7.67
CA VAL A 82 6.15 -7.41 7.93
C VAL A 82 5.91 -7.05 9.40
N ASP A 83 6.61 -7.68 10.34
CA ASP A 83 6.50 -7.41 11.78
C ASP A 83 7.37 -6.22 12.20
N HIS A 84 8.53 -6.07 11.56
CA HIS A 84 9.50 -5.01 11.82
C HIS A 84 10.07 -4.42 10.52
N PRO A 85 9.22 -3.76 9.71
CA PRO A 85 9.64 -3.26 8.41
C PRO A 85 10.63 -2.10 8.53
N THR A 86 11.68 -2.13 7.72
CA THR A 86 12.68 -1.06 7.63
C THR A 86 12.91 -0.57 6.20
N ALA A 87 12.61 -1.39 5.19
CA ALA A 87 12.74 -1.02 3.79
C ALA A 87 11.65 -1.66 2.92
N ILE A 88 11.24 -0.97 1.86
CA ILE A 88 10.40 -1.54 0.80
C ILE A 88 11.30 -2.26 -0.20
N LEU A 89 11.08 -3.56 -0.39
CA LEU A 89 11.77 -4.37 -1.39
C LEU A 89 11.06 -4.35 -2.75
N ASN A 90 9.73 -4.42 -2.74
CA ASN A 90 8.90 -4.36 -3.95
C ASN A 90 7.52 -3.74 -3.65
N ILE A 91 6.86 -3.24 -4.70
CA ILE A 91 5.46 -2.81 -4.67
C ILE A 91 4.77 -3.47 -5.85
N ASP A 92 3.78 -4.31 -5.56
CA ASP A 92 2.92 -4.93 -6.55
C ASP A 92 1.50 -4.36 -6.42
N GLY A 93 0.96 -3.91 -7.54
CA GLY A 93 -0.41 -3.43 -7.62
C GLY A 93 -1.23 -4.46 -8.38
N ILE A 94 -2.44 -4.72 -7.86
CA ILE A 94 -3.60 -5.40 -8.47
C ILE A 94 -3.85 -6.80 -7.91
N ASP A 95 -4.78 -6.86 -6.94
CA ASP A 95 -5.87 -7.83 -6.99
C ASP A 95 -7.18 -7.02 -7.11
N VAL A 96 -7.86 -7.18 -8.23
CA VAL A 96 -9.31 -6.98 -8.32
C VAL A 96 -9.91 -8.36 -8.11
N ASP A 97 -10.51 -8.59 -6.95
CA ASP A 97 -11.48 -9.69 -6.81
C ASP A 97 -12.69 -9.42 -7.72
#